data_AF-A0A7Y9C7W3-F1
#
_entry.id   AF-A0A7Y9C7W3-F1
#
_cell.length_a   1.000
_cell.length_b   1.000
_cell.length_c   1.000
_cell.angle_alpha   90.00
_cell.angle_beta   90.00
_cell.angle_gamma   90.00
#
_symmetry.space_group_name_H-M   'P 1'
#
loop_
_entity.id
_entity.type
_entity.pdbx_description
1 polymer ?
#
loop_
_entity_poly.entity_id
_entity_poly.type
_entity_poly.pdbx_seq_one_letter_code
_entity_poly.pdbx_strand_id
1 'polypeptide(L)'
;MKHSIVVVLLMLVNCLSAQEKTYPRLKENQKWLENFKTISAKGAKIDFIKSKIYSDTSFLSFRNRIILDNSRDPEKHVCKILFFLKSKKHHCELDLETKPSLSKVFDLINEKNIQEIEVIELPESAALFGSNNCGVIILNCDKMLMQKARNVL
;
A
#
# COMPACT_ATOMS: atom_id res chain seq x y z
N MET A 1 22.17 -24.89 -43.59
CA MET A 1 22.36 -24.77 -42.12
C MET A 1 22.42 -23.33 -41.60
N LYS A 2 22.71 -22.30 -42.40
CA LYS A 2 22.73 -20.89 -41.94
C LYS A 2 21.34 -20.29 -41.66
N HIS A 3 20.31 -20.71 -42.39
CA HIS A 3 18.94 -20.22 -42.18
C HIS A 3 18.26 -20.80 -40.92
N SER A 4 18.67 -21.99 -40.46
CA SER A 4 18.10 -22.59 -39.25
C SER A 4 18.49 -21.85 -37.97
N ILE A 5 19.64 -21.17 -37.94
CA ILE A 5 20.10 -20.38 -36.79
C ILE A 5 19.28 -19.10 -36.64
N VAL A 6 18.89 -18.47 -37.76
CA VAL A 6 18.12 -17.22 -37.77
C VAL A 6 16.70 -17.45 -37.23
N VAL A 7 16.08 -18.59 -37.54
CA VAL A 7 14.73 -18.93 -37.06
C VAL A 7 14.72 -19.20 -35.55
N VAL A 8 15.75 -19.86 -35.01
CA VAL A 8 15.88 -20.09 -33.56
C VAL A 8 16.14 -18.78 -32.81
N LEU A 9 16.92 -17.86 -33.38
CA LEU A 9 17.17 -16.55 -32.79
C LEU A 9 15.89 -15.69 -32.76
N LEU A 10 15.06 -15.73 -33.80
CA LEU A 10 13.77 -15.04 -33.86
C LEU A 10 12.74 -15.59 -32.87
N MET A 11 12.76 -16.90 -32.59
CA MET A 11 11.88 -17.53 -31.59
C MET A 11 12.24 -17.09 -30.16
N LEU A 12 13.53 -16.91 -29.84
CA LEU A 12 13.99 -16.49 -28.51
C LEU A 12 13.64 -15.02 -28.18
N VAL A 13 13.60 -14.13 -29.19
CA VAL A 13 13.20 -12.72 -28.98
C VAL A 13 11.71 -12.60 -28.62
N ASN A 14 10.86 -13.49 -29.13
CA ASN A 14 9.42 -13.47 -28.86
C ASN A 14 9.06 -14.02 -27.46
N CYS A 15 9.91 -14.83 -26.84
CA CYS A 15 9.70 -15.29 -25.46
C CYS A 15 9.96 -14.21 -24.40
N LEU A 16 10.70 -13.15 -24.73
CA LEU A 16 11.04 -12.07 -23.79
C LEU A 16 9.97 -10.98 -23.65
N SER A 17 8.86 -11.08 -24.39
CA SER A 17 7.77 -10.08 -24.38
C SER A 17 6.45 -10.60 -23.83
N ALA A 18 6.49 -11.61 -22.94
CA ALA A 18 5.38 -11.88 -22.05
C ALA A 18 5.31 -10.74 -21.01
N GLN A 19 4.73 -9.60 -21.39
CA GLN A 19 4.40 -8.56 -20.42
C GLN A 19 3.38 -9.15 -19.45
N GLU A 20 3.78 -9.42 -18.21
CA GLU A 20 2.83 -9.61 -17.13
C GLU A 20 1.89 -8.40 -17.12
N LYS A 21 0.58 -8.66 -17.09
CA LYS A 21 -0.42 -7.60 -16.95
C LYS A 21 -0.27 -6.98 -15.55
N THR A 22 0.64 -6.02 -15.40
CA THR A 22 0.78 -5.29 -14.14
C THR A 22 -0.34 -4.26 -14.03
N TYR A 23 -1.20 -4.42 -13.03
CA TYR A 23 -2.32 -3.50 -12.82
C TYR A 23 -1.81 -2.11 -12.38
N PRO A 24 -2.42 -1.00 -12.86
CA PRO A 24 -1.92 0.35 -12.59
C PRO A 24 -1.74 0.66 -11.10
N ARG A 25 -2.70 0.29 -10.24
CA ARG A 25 -2.65 0.53 -8.79
C ARG A 25 -1.56 -0.25 -8.07
N LEU A 26 -1.29 -1.48 -8.50
CA LEU A 26 -0.19 -2.28 -7.97
C LEU A 26 1.13 -1.56 -8.25
N LYS A 27 1.34 -1.14 -9.50
CA LYS A 27 2.55 -0.41 -9.91
C LYS A 27 2.68 0.94 -9.22
N GLU A 28 1.59 1.68 -9.07
CA GLU A 28 1.58 2.97 -8.36
C GLU A 28 1.93 2.81 -6.88
N ASN A 29 1.35 1.83 -6.20
CA ASN A 29 1.64 1.57 -4.78
C ASN A 29 3.05 1.02 -4.57
N GLN A 30 3.56 0.17 -5.48
CA GLN A 30 4.95 -0.28 -5.46
C GLN A 30 5.91 0.90 -5.61
N LYS A 31 5.69 1.76 -6.61
CA LYS A 31 6.49 2.98 -6.80
C LYS A 31 6.40 3.91 -5.59
N TRP A 32 5.22 4.04 -5.00
CA TRP A 32 5.04 4.84 -3.79
C TRP A 32 5.85 4.25 -2.61
N LEU A 33 5.86 2.93 -2.43
CA LEU A 33 6.67 2.26 -1.39
C LEU A 33 8.17 2.43 -1.65
N GLU A 34 8.62 2.33 -2.89
CA GLU A 34 10.01 2.59 -3.27
C GLU A 34 10.42 4.02 -2.90
N ASN A 35 9.60 5.01 -3.25
CA ASN A 35 9.83 6.39 -2.88
C ASN A 35 9.84 6.55 -1.34
N PHE A 36 8.89 5.93 -0.64
CA PHE A 36 8.79 5.99 0.81
C PHE A 36 10.07 5.50 1.51
N LYS A 37 10.69 4.43 1.00
CA LYS A 37 11.95 3.87 1.53
C LYS A 37 13.12 4.85 1.43
N THR A 38 13.14 5.69 0.41
CA THR A 38 14.23 6.65 0.19
C THR A 38 14.16 7.85 1.13
N ILE A 39 13.03 8.08 1.80
CA ILE A 39 12.87 9.18 2.75
C ILE A 39 13.63 8.82 4.03
N SER A 40 14.56 9.66 4.47
CA SER A 40 15.34 9.42 5.70
C SER A 40 14.69 10.05 6.94
N ALA A 41 14.20 11.29 6.82
CA ALA A 41 13.63 12.03 7.94
C ALA A 41 12.28 11.45 8.39
N LYS A 42 12.13 11.22 9.71
CA LYS A 42 10.93 10.61 10.28
C LYS A 42 9.67 11.44 10.03
N GLY A 43 9.74 12.76 10.18
CA GLY A 43 8.62 13.66 9.93
C GLY A 43 8.22 13.68 8.48
N ALA A 44 9.20 13.71 7.57
CA ALA A 44 8.92 13.59 6.14
C ALA A 44 8.25 12.25 5.80
N LYS A 45 8.64 11.13 6.44
CA LYS A 45 7.93 9.85 6.30
C LYS A 45 6.48 9.94 6.78
N ILE A 46 6.25 10.56 7.94
CA ILE A 46 4.91 10.75 8.50
C ILE A 46 4.04 11.59 7.56
N ASP A 47 4.56 12.69 7.04
CA ASP A 47 3.83 13.57 6.12
C ASP A 47 3.53 12.86 4.79
N PHE A 48 4.48 12.07 4.28
CA PHE A 48 4.28 11.25 3.08
C PHE A 48 3.19 10.19 3.28
N ILE A 49 3.15 9.54 4.45
CA ILE A 49 2.09 8.61 4.85
C ILE A 49 0.74 9.33 4.92
N LYS A 50 0.66 10.48 5.60
CA LYS A 50 -0.58 11.26 5.72
C LYS A 50 -1.12 11.65 4.34
N SER A 51 -0.26 12.18 3.48
CA SER A 51 -0.62 12.54 2.11
C SER A 51 -1.18 11.34 1.34
N LYS A 52 -0.57 10.16 1.48
CA LYS A 52 -1.05 8.95 0.83
C LYS A 52 -2.43 8.55 1.31
N ILE A 53 -2.66 8.54 2.62
CA ILE A 53 -3.96 8.15 3.19
C ILE A 53 -5.06 9.12 2.72
N TYR A 54 -4.83 10.44 2.80
CA TYR A 54 -5.79 11.42 2.28
C TYR A 54 -6.06 11.27 0.77
N SER A 55 -5.03 10.98 -0.03
CA SER A 55 -5.19 10.75 -1.46
C SER A 55 -5.99 9.48 -1.77
N ASP A 56 -5.79 8.42 -0.98
CA ASP A 56 -6.51 7.16 -1.15
C ASP A 56 -7.97 7.29 -0.70
N THR A 57 -8.27 8.09 0.32
CA THR A 57 -9.64 8.42 0.75
C THR A 57 -10.38 9.27 -0.28
N SER A 58 -9.70 10.21 -0.95
CA SER A 58 -10.33 11.06 -1.97
C SER A 58 -10.69 10.30 -3.25
N PHE A 59 -10.18 9.08 -3.41
CA PHE A 59 -10.32 8.26 -4.62
C PHE A 59 -11.59 7.38 -4.63
N LEU A 60 -12.59 7.72 -3.81
CA LEU A 60 -13.89 7.07 -3.60
C LEU A 60 -14.74 6.75 -4.87
N SER A 61 -14.29 7.09 -6.08
CA SER A 61 -15.06 6.85 -7.31
C SER A 61 -14.80 5.50 -8.01
N PHE A 62 -13.90 4.65 -7.49
CA PHE A 62 -13.47 3.43 -8.21
C PHE A 62 -14.16 2.14 -7.77
N ARG A 63 -14.81 2.08 -6.60
CA ARG A 63 -15.62 0.90 -6.20
C ARG A 63 -16.77 0.61 -7.18
N ASN A 64 -17.19 1.62 -7.96
CA ASN A 64 -18.24 1.51 -8.97
C ASN A 64 -17.71 1.41 -10.41
N ARG A 65 -16.40 1.26 -10.65
CA ARG A 65 -15.89 1.05 -12.01
C ARG A 65 -16.01 -0.42 -12.39
N ILE A 66 -16.75 -0.68 -13.47
CA ILE A 66 -16.78 -1.99 -14.11
C ILE A 66 -15.36 -2.27 -14.62
N ILE A 67 -14.67 -3.21 -13.99
CA ILE A 67 -13.40 -3.72 -14.50
C ILE A 67 -13.75 -4.73 -15.59
N LEU A 68 -13.68 -4.28 -16.85
CA LEU A 68 -13.77 -5.15 -18.02
C LEU A 68 -12.41 -5.83 -18.23
N ASP A 69 -12.04 -6.76 -17.36
CA ASP A 69 -10.98 -7.73 -17.65
C ASP A 69 -11.62 -9.11 -17.78
N ASN A 70 -11.13 -9.93 -18.72
CA ASN A 70 -11.57 -11.33 -18.89
C ASN A 70 -11.11 -12.24 -17.73
N SER A 71 -10.63 -11.64 -16.63
CA SER A 71 -10.27 -12.28 -15.38
C SER A 71 -11.53 -12.60 -14.58
N ARG A 72 -11.65 -13.83 -14.07
CA ARG A 72 -12.70 -14.24 -13.12
C ARG A 72 -12.56 -13.57 -11.75
N ASP A 73 -11.55 -12.74 -11.55
CA ASP A 73 -11.20 -12.15 -10.26
C ASP A 73 -10.87 -10.66 -10.40
N PRO A 74 -11.90 -9.78 -10.38
CA PRO A 74 -11.73 -8.33 -10.48
C PRO A 74 -11.02 -7.74 -9.26
N GLU A 75 -10.94 -8.47 -8.13
CA GLU A 75 -10.33 -7.98 -6.90
C GLU A 75 -8.79 -7.87 -7.02
N LYS A 76 -8.17 -8.65 -7.91
CA LYS A 76 -6.72 -8.57 -8.20
C LYS A 76 -6.25 -7.21 -8.71
N HIS A 77 -7.16 -6.38 -9.19
CA HIS A 77 -6.86 -5.03 -9.69
C HIS A 77 -6.85 -3.97 -8.59
N VAL A 78 -7.43 -4.27 -7.42
CA VAL A 78 -7.68 -3.31 -6.35
C VAL A 78 -6.73 -3.59 -5.21
N CYS A 79 -5.55 -2.99 -5.26
CA CYS A 79 -4.54 -3.17 -4.24
C CYS A 79 -4.36 -1.87 -3.44
N LYS A 80 -4.34 -1.95 -2.10
CA LYS A 80 -4.19 -0.79 -1.18
C LYS A 80 -3.03 -1.03 -0.21
N ILE A 81 -2.33 0.03 0.18
CA ILE A 81 -1.36 -0.01 1.28
C ILE A 81 -2.15 0.21 2.57
N LEU A 82 -2.00 -0.71 3.53
CA LEU A 82 -2.67 -0.61 4.82
C LEU A 82 -1.79 0.16 5.80
N PHE A 83 -2.41 0.98 6.63
CA PHE A 83 -1.73 1.81 7.62
C PHE A 83 -2.29 1.52 9.00
N PHE A 84 -1.41 1.31 9.98
CA PHE A 84 -1.83 1.02 11.36
C PHE A 84 -1.09 1.91 12.35
N LEU A 85 -1.80 2.40 13.37
CA LEU A 85 -1.18 2.78 14.63
C LEU A 85 -1.01 1.54 15.51
N LYS A 86 0.12 1.43 16.19
CA LYS A 86 0.40 0.34 17.13
C LYS A 86 1.00 0.87 18.43
N SER A 87 0.49 0.39 19.56
CA SER A 87 1.08 0.66 20.89
C SER A 87 0.90 -0.58 21.75
N LYS A 88 2.02 -1.25 22.05
CA LYS A 88 2.03 -2.55 22.74
C LYS A 88 1.16 -3.58 21.99
N LYS A 89 0.07 -4.04 22.62
CA LYS A 89 -0.86 -5.04 22.06
C LYS A 89 -2.04 -4.43 21.27
N HIS A 90 -2.15 -3.10 21.25
CA HIS A 90 -3.25 -2.43 20.57
C HIS A 90 -2.84 -2.00 19.16
N HIS A 91 -3.73 -2.24 18.21
CA HIS A 91 -3.61 -1.81 16.83
C HIS A 91 -4.88 -1.05 16.43
N CYS A 92 -4.73 -0.05 15.57
CA CYS A 92 -5.83 0.70 15.00
C CYS A 92 -5.52 0.96 13.53
N GLU A 93 -6.35 0.44 12.63
CA GLU A 93 -6.24 0.74 11.20
C GLU A 93 -6.59 2.20 10.96
N LEU A 94 -5.69 2.89 10.26
CA LEU A 94 -5.79 4.28 9.86
C LEU A 94 -6.47 4.37 8.50
N ASP A 95 -7.78 4.15 8.50
CA ASP A 95 -8.60 4.22 7.29
C ASP A 95 -9.70 5.28 7.43
N LEU A 96 -9.46 6.45 6.83
CA LEU A 96 -10.43 7.56 6.84
C LEU A 96 -11.65 7.28 5.95
N GLU A 97 -11.59 6.27 5.07
CA GLU A 97 -12.73 5.85 4.26
C GLU A 97 -13.79 5.18 5.14
N THR A 98 -13.40 4.16 5.91
CA THR A 98 -14.32 3.43 6.79
C THR A 98 -14.59 4.16 8.10
N LYS A 99 -13.65 4.99 8.57
CA LYS A 99 -13.73 5.68 9.87
C LYS A 99 -13.32 7.15 9.76
N PRO A 100 -14.18 8.02 9.19
CA PRO A 100 -13.86 9.45 9.01
C PRO A 100 -13.54 10.20 10.31
N SER A 101 -14.06 9.73 11.44
CA SER A 101 -13.78 10.30 12.77
C SER A 101 -12.28 10.28 13.11
N LEU A 102 -11.51 9.33 12.56
CA LEU A 102 -10.06 9.22 12.76
C LEU A 102 -9.26 10.39 12.19
N SER A 103 -9.86 11.27 11.37
CA SER A 103 -9.23 12.52 10.91
C SER A 103 -8.67 13.35 12.09
N LYS A 104 -9.40 13.40 13.21
CA LYS A 104 -8.95 14.07 14.45
C LYS A 104 -7.68 13.47 15.05
N VAL A 105 -7.47 12.17 14.85
CA VAL A 105 -6.30 11.44 15.34
C VAL A 105 -5.12 11.64 14.39
N PHE A 106 -5.39 11.68 13.09
CA PHE A 106 -4.40 11.92 12.04
C PHE A 106 -3.60 13.21 12.23
N ASP A 107 -4.28 14.29 12.56
CA ASP A 107 -3.65 15.60 12.77
C ASP A 107 -2.71 15.58 13.98
N LEU A 108 -2.94 14.68 14.93
CA LEU A 108 -2.10 14.54 16.11
C LEU A 108 -0.85 13.70 15.84
N ILE A 109 -0.81 12.86 14.80
CA ILE A 109 0.35 12.01 14.47
C ILE A 109 1.55 12.90 14.11
N ASN A 110 2.68 12.76 14.81
CA ASN A 110 3.89 13.54 14.55
C ASN A 110 5.15 12.83 15.08
N GLU A 111 6.32 13.41 14.83
CA GLU A 111 7.59 12.79 15.21
C GLU A 111 7.76 12.54 16.72
N LYS A 112 7.06 13.29 17.58
CA LYS A 112 7.20 13.16 19.04
C LYS A 112 6.44 11.95 19.58
N ASN A 113 5.31 11.60 18.96
CA ASN A 113 4.48 10.48 19.41
C ASN A 113 4.65 9.21 18.59
N ILE A 114 5.33 9.27 17.44
CA ILE A 114 5.75 8.11 16.68
C ILE A 114 7.18 7.73 17.03
N GLN A 115 7.34 6.53 17.59
CA GLN A 115 8.62 5.96 18.02
C GLN A 115 9.35 5.32 16.84
N GLU A 116 8.61 4.54 16.04
CA GLU A 116 9.16 3.76 14.93
C GLU A 116 8.12 3.62 13.82
N ILE A 117 8.59 3.44 12.58
CA ILE A 117 7.75 3.14 11.43
C ILE A 117 8.26 1.84 10.80
N GLU A 118 7.48 0.77 10.90
CA GLU A 118 7.77 -0.55 10.32
C GLU A 118 7.08 -0.67 8.95
N VAL A 119 7.74 -1.35 8.00
CA VAL A 119 7.18 -1.69 6.68
C VAL A 119 7.18 -3.21 6.54
N ILE A 120 6.02 -3.79 6.24
CA ILE A 120 5.84 -5.22 6.00
C ILE A 120 5.51 -5.40 4.52
N GLU A 121 6.42 -6.04 3.80
CA GLU A 121 6.40 -6.14 2.33
C GLU A 121 6.24 -7.55 1.80
N LEU A 122 6.53 -8.57 2.63
CA LEU A 122 6.48 -9.96 2.19
C LEU A 122 5.02 -10.38 2.00
N PRO A 123 4.65 -10.96 0.84
CA PRO A 123 3.26 -11.32 0.55
C PRO A 123 2.66 -12.28 1.59
N GLU A 124 3.46 -13.17 2.19
CA GLU A 124 3.01 -14.05 3.27
C GLU A 124 2.71 -13.30 4.58
N SER A 125 3.53 -12.31 4.94
CA SER A 125 3.35 -11.52 6.16
C SER A 125 2.25 -10.46 6.01
N ALA A 126 2.11 -9.91 4.81
CA ALA A 126 1.04 -8.97 4.46
C ALA A 126 -0.32 -9.69 4.34
N ALA A 127 -0.36 -10.95 3.90
CA ALA A 127 -1.60 -11.75 3.84
C ALA A 127 -2.32 -11.86 5.19
N LEU A 128 -1.60 -11.77 6.32
CA LEU A 128 -2.20 -11.74 7.67
C LEU A 128 -3.09 -10.52 7.92
N PHE A 129 -2.97 -9.48 7.09
CA PHE A 129 -3.72 -8.22 7.20
C PHE A 129 -4.88 -8.12 6.19
N GLY A 130 -5.23 -9.21 5.50
CA GLY A 130 -6.36 -9.29 4.57
C GLY A 130 -5.97 -9.60 3.12
N SER A 131 -6.96 -9.84 2.27
CA SER A 131 -6.76 -10.01 0.83
C SER A 131 -6.57 -8.65 0.14
N ASN A 132 -5.80 -8.64 -0.95
CA ASN A 132 -5.57 -7.48 -1.83
C ASN A 132 -4.81 -6.28 -1.21
N ASN A 133 -3.82 -6.55 -0.35
CA ASN A 133 -2.91 -5.52 0.16
C ASN A 133 -1.57 -5.47 -0.61
N CYS A 134 -1.07 -4.25 -0.79
CA CYS A 134 0.18 -3.96 -1.53
C CYS A 134 1.37 -3.75 -0.60
N GLY A 135 1.15 -3.88 0.70
CA GLY A 135 2.09 -3.54 1.75
C GLY A 135 1.36 -3.03 2.99
N VAL A 136 2.02 -3.16 4.13
CA VAL A 136 1.51 -2.69 5.42
C VAL A 136 2.55 -1.78 6.05
N ILE A 137 2.12 -0.61 6.51
CA ILE A 137 2.94 0.33 7.26
C ILE A 137 2.39 0.46 8.67
N ILE A 138 3.24 0.21 9.65
CA ILE A 138 2.88 0.29 11.07
C ILE A 138 3.63 1.45 11.72
N LEU A 139 2.88 2.38 12.27
CA LEU A 139 3.38 3.49 13.06
C LEU A 139 3.31 3.11 14.54
N ASN A 140 4.45 2.70 15.11
CA ASN A 140 4.55 2.46 16.54
C ASN A 140 4.47 3.80 17.27
N CYS A 141 3.46 3.97 18.11
CA CYS A 141 3.15 5.21 18.78
C CYS A 141 3.19 5.08 20.31
N ASP A 142 3.21 6.22 20.98
CA ASP A 142 3.02 6.28 22.42
C ASP A 142 1.59 5.86 22.84
N LYS A 143 1.44 5.59 24.14
CA LYS A 143 0.17 5.18 24.74
C LYS A 143 -0.91 6.26 24.63
N MET A 144 -0.53 7.54 24.69
CA MET A 144 -1.46 8.66 24.72
C MET A 144 -2.13 8.84 23.36
N LEU A 145 -1.37 8.80 22.27
CA LEU A 145 -1.91 8.84 20.91
C LEU A 145 -2.82 7.64 20.66
N MET A 146 -2.42 6.43 21.08
CA MET A 146 -3.27 5.24 20.97
C MET A 146 -4.58 5.37 21.75
N GLN A 147 -4.55 5.96 22.95
CA GLN A 147 -5.76 6.20 23.74
C GLN A 147 -6.71 7.17 23.04
N LYS A 148 -6.17 8.24 22.44
CA LYS A 148 -6.98 9.15 21.61
C LYS A 148 -7.57 8.44 20.40
N ALA A 149 -6.79 7.60 19.71
CA ALA A 149 -7.29 6.79 18.60
C ALA A 149 -8.49 5.94 19.02
N ARG A 150 -8.37 5.24 20.15
CA ARG A 150 -9.43 4.36 20.68
C ARG A 150 -10.69 5.09 21.12
N ASN A 151 -10.59 6.33 21.60
CA ASN A 151 -11.74 7.12 22.02
C ASN A 151 -12.54 7.70 20.83
N VAL A 152 -12.01 7.58 19.62
CA VAL A 152 -12.59 8.10 18.37
C VAL A 152 -13.15 6.96 17.49
N LEU A 153 -12.82 5.72 17.84
CA LEU A 153 -13.43 4.48 17.34
C LEU A 153 -14.74 4.20 18.08
#